data_AF-A0AAU8JV00-F1
#
_entry.id   AF-A0AAU8JV00-F1
#
_cell.length_a   1.000
_cell.length_b   1.000
_cell.length_c   1.000
_cell.angle_alpha   90.00
_cell.angle_beta   90.00
_cell.angle_gamma   90.00
#
_symmetry.space_group_name_H-M   'P 1'
#
loop_
_entity.id
_entity.type
_entity.pdbx_description
1 polymer ?
#
loop_
_entity_poly.entity_id
_entity_poly.type
_entity_poly.pdbx_seq_one_letter_code
_entity_poly.pdbx_strand_id
1 'polypeptide(L)'
;MSGEMRDLMAWATGSRGPGRVIVLEDSRHVGEVQDMLGAESADGRRHRIFAPGDRMDLGENVTGYGGSFRECDAEASLGDDFYLQVQNYSISQYVSVIGPTLVRVADETDFEVWLADADTAREKGEFAEFLANPALLVADLPGLGAPLDGAGPRNRLYVRADGEVTVSPYGSALGRLGDGLEGLDTAWQRANTGAHPCAVTLATAVPEALRVAALQSRPWLGAYLLAVDALREMRSRGIPRVRVSGFGGRLRPENGLAEPVGAPARHLVLWTDDAAYLYTSEGSRLFALNRAAGELAELLLCQGSVEAAARYARPEALLTVQRFFERAGVAL
;
A
#
# COMPACT_ATOMS: atom_id res chain seq x y z
N MET A 1 -17.84 6.46 -1.61
CA MET A 1 -17.30 5.29 -0.90
C MET A 1 -17.73 5.37 0.55
N SER A 2 -18.41 4.34 1.07
CA SER A 2 -18.81 4.29 2.48
C SER A 2 -17.57 4.21 3.39
N GLY A 3 -17.74 4.50 4.69
CA GLY A 3 -16.64 4.33 5.65
C GLY A 3 -16.16 2.87 5.76
N GLU A 4 -17.07 1.91 5.54
CA GLU A 4 -16.77 0.46 5.56
C GLU A 4 -15.81 0.05 4.45
N MET A 5 -16.10 0.47 3.23
CA MET A 5 -15.22 0.19 2.09
C MET A 5 -13.83 0.80 2.32
N ARG A 6 -13.75 2.04 2.83
CA ARG A 6 -12.45 2.68 3.09
C ARG A 6 -11.61 1.89 4.09
N ASP A 7 -12.23 1.41 5.17
CA ASP A 7 -11.58 0.59 6.18
C ASP A 7 -11.11 -0.74 5.59
N LEU A 8 -11.97 -1.42 4.82
CA LEU A 8 -11.63 -2.67 4.15
C LEU A 8 -10.45 -2.50 3.16
N MET A 9 -10.42 -1.41 2.38
CA MET A 9 -9.33 -1.16 1.44
C MET A 9 -8.02 -0.85 2.16
N ALA A 10 -8.06 -0.12 3.27
CA ALA A 10 -6.87 0.10 4.10
C ALA A 10 -6.34 -1.22 4.66
N TRP A 11 -7.23 -2.09 5.16
CA TRP A 11 -6.88 -3.44 5.59
C TRP A 11 -6.26 -4.26 4.46
N ALA A 12 -6.92 -4.34 3.31
CA ALA A 12 -6.50 -5.19 2.20
C ALA A 12 -5.11 -4.80 1.65
N THR A 13 -4.85 -3.50 1.53
CA THR A 13 -3.58 -2.97 1.05
C THR A 13 -2.48 -2.99 2.11
N GLY A 14 -2.83 -3.03 3.39
CA GLY A 14 -1.88 -2.86 4.49
C GLY A 14 -1.47 -1.42 4.76
N SER A 15 -2.25 -0.47 4.25
CA SER A 15 -2.04 0.96 4.46
C SER A 15 -2.70 1.43 5.76
N ARG A 16 -2.27 2.60 6.25
CA ARG A 16 -2.83 3.20 7.46
C ARG A 16 -4.28 3.66 7.23
N GLY A 17 -5.21 2.94 7.83
CA GLY A 17 -6.63 3.32 7.91
C GLY A 17 -6.95 4.23 9.11
N PRO A 18 -8.19 4.76 9.17
CA PRO A 18 -8.66 5.59 10.28
C PRO A 18 -8.89 4.78 11.56
N GLY A 19 -9.13 3.47 11.45
CA GLY A 19 -9.38 2.56 12.57
C GLY A 19 -8.61 1.25 12.45
N ARG A 20 -8.88 0.34 13.39
CA ARG A 20 -8.42 -1.05 13.35
C ARG A 20 -9.43 -1.90 12.59
N VAL A 21 -8.95 -2.76 11.71
CA VAL A 21 -9.81 -3.64 10.91
C VAL A 21 -9.41 -5.09 11.12
N ILE A 22 -10.41 -5.91 11.43
CA ILE A 22 -10.25 -7.35 11.65
C ILE A 22 -11.15 -8.05 10.65
N VAL A 23 -10.60 -9.00 9.90
CA VAL A 23 -11.36 -9.85 8.98
C VAL A 23 -11.28 -11.29 9.49
N LEU A 24 -12.43 -11.95 9.63
CA LEU A 24 -12.53 -13.33 10.10
C LEU A 24 -12.85 -14.26 8.93
N GLU A 25 -12.24 -15.43 8.86
CA GLU A 25 -12.67 -16.52 7.96
C GLU A 25 -13.94 -17.22 8.46
N ASP A 26 -14.27 -17.08 9.75
CA ASP A 26 -15.37 -17.78 10.38
C ASP A 26 -16.06 -16.89 11.42
N SER A 27 -17.39 -16.78 11.35
CA SER A 27 -18.19 -15.93 12.23
C SER A 27 -18.28 -16.43 13.67
N ARG A 28 -17.91 -17.70 13.92
CA ARG A 28 -17.82 -18.25 15.29
C ARG A 28 -16.81 -17.49 16.16
N HIS A 29 -15.82 -16.84 15.54
CA HIS A 29 -14.77 -16.09 16.24
C HIS A 29 -15.17 -14.66 16.64
N VAL A 30 -16.37 -14.19 16.28
CA VAL A 30 -16.80 -12.80 16.56
C VAL A 30 -16.75 -12.49 18.06
N GLY A 31 -17.27 -13.38 18.91
CA GLY A 31 -17.29 -13.18 20.36
C GLY A 31 -15.87 -13.09 20.95
N GLU A 32 -15.00 -14.05 20.60
CA GLU A 32 -13.62 -14.08 21.09
C GLU A 32 -12.81 -12.85 20.65
N VAL A 33 -13.05 -12.34 19.43
CA VAL A 33 -12.42 -11.11 18.95
C VAL A 33 -12.94 -9.88 19.68
N GLN A 34 -14.25 -9.80 19.95
CA GLN A 34 -14.82 -8.72 20.75
C GLN A 34 -14.24 -8.70 22.17
N ASP A 35 -14.09 -9.87 22.79
CA ASP A 35 -13.45 -10.03 24.10
C ASP A 35 -11.98 -9.60 24.07
N MET A 36 -11.22 -10.00 23.04
CA MET A 36 -9.82 -9.61 22.84
C MET A 36 -9.66 -8.08 22.69
N LEU A 37 -10.61 -7.42 22.02
CA LEU A 37 -10.59 -5.97 21.80
C LEU A 37 -11.05 -5.17 23.02
N GLY A 38 -11.87 -5.77 23.88
CA GLY A 38 -12.49 -5.12 25.03
C GLY A 38 -13.64 -4.18 24.66
N ALA A 39 -14.43 -3.78 25.67
CA ALA A 39 -15.60 -2.89 25.50
C ALA A 39 -15.22 -1.45 25.09
N GLU A 40 -14.01 -1.00 25.47
CA GLU A 40 -13.38 0.23 25.00
C GLU A 40 -11.97 -0.12 24.53
N SER A 41 -11.63 0.21 23.29
CA SER A 41 -10.24 0.08 22.85
C SER A 41 -9.40 0.95 23.77
N ALA A 42 -8.43 0.37 24.50
CA ALA A 42 -7.61 1.11 25.47
C ALA A 42 -6.88 2.34 24.86
N ASP A 43 -6.79 2.40 23.54
CA ASP A 43 -6.22 3.50 22.74
C ASP A 43 -7.28 4.46 22.14
N GLY A 44 -8.57 4.29 22.46
CA GLY A 44 -9.70 5.07 21.93
C GLY A 44 -9.97 4.88 20.44
N ARG A 45 -9.28 3.94 19.77
CA ARG A 45 -9.43 3.74 18.32
C ARG A 45 -10.69 2.92 18.02
N ARG A 46 -11.43 3.37 17.01
CA ARG A 46 -12.52 2.59 16.42
C ARG A 46 -11.96 1.30 15.84
N HIS A 47 -12.62 0.18 16.10
CA HIS A 47 -12.39 -1.08 15.41
C HIS A 47 -13.60 -1.46 14.56
N ARG A 48 -13.35 -2.25 13.53
CA ARG A 48 -14.37 -2.82 12.64
C ARG A 48 -14.05 -4.29 12.38
N ILE A 49 -15.06 -5.13 12.52
CA ILE A 49 -14.96 -6.56 12.29
C ILE A 49 -15.74 -6.90 11.02
N PHE A 50 -15.10 -7.62 10.10
CA PHE A 50 -15.76 -8.24 8.96
C PHE A 50 -15.83 -9.75 9.20
N ALA A 51 -17.01 -10.33 9.14
CA ALA A 51 -17.22 -11.76 9.37
C ALA A 51 -18.22 -12.34 8.35
N PRO A 52 -18.10 -13.62 7.97
CA PRO A 52 -19.04 -14.23 7.04
C PRO A 52 -20.48 -14.24 7.58
N GLY A 53 -21.45 -14.03 6.71
CA GLY A 53 -22.88 -14.07 7.06
C GLY A 53 -23.54 -12.68 7.11
N ASP A 54 -24.78 -12.63 7.58
CA ASP A 54 -25.60 -11.40 7.53
C ASP A 54 -25.37 -10.48 8.72
N ARG A 55 -25.33 -9.16 8.46
CA ARG A 55 -25.08 -8.14 9.48
C ARG A 55 -26.07 -8.22 10.65
N MET A 56 -27.34 -8.55 10.39
CA MET A 56 -28.39 -8.58 11.40
C MET A 56 -28.09 -9.57 12.55
N ASP A 57 -27.26 -10.57 12.30
CA ASP A 57 -26.98 -11.64 13.25
C ASP A 57 -25.71 -11.40 14.09
N LEU A 58 -24.95 -10.33 13.80
CA LEU A 58 -23.56 -10.18 14.28
C LEU A 58 -23.29 -8.94 15.17
N GLY A 59 -24.21 -7.97 15.24
CA GLY A 59 -24.12 -6.80 16.13
C GLY A 59 -23.59 -5.50 15.50
N GLU A 60 -23.57 -4.40 16.26
CA GLU A 60 -23.46 -3.02 15.73
C GLU A 60 -22.10 -2.65 15.09
N ASN A 61 -21.01 -3.31 15.48
CA ASN A 61 -19.65 -3.07 14.97
C ASN A 61 -19.14 -4.16 14.00
N VAL A 62 -20.01 -5.11 13.65
CA VAL A 62 -19.69 -6.21 12.73
C VAL A 62 -20.37 -5.95 11.40
N THR A 63 -19.60 -6.13 10.33
CA THR A 63 -20.10 -6.07 8.95
C THR A 63 -20.07 -7.48 8.39
N GLY A 64 -21.24 -8.00 8.08
CA GLY A 64 -21.41 -9.28 7.39
C GLY A 64 -20.83 -9.22 5.97
N TYR A 65 -20.21 -10.31 5.51
CA TYR A 65 -19.77 -10.44 4.13
C TYR A 65 -20.08 -11.83 3.55
N GLY A 66 -20.26 -11.91 2.23
CA GLY A 66 -20.35 -13.16 1.48
C GLY A 66 -19.05 -13.44 0.72
N GLY A 67 -18.79 -14.70 0.40
CA GLY A 67 -17.63 -15.11 -0.40
C GLY A 67 -16.31 -15.11 0.37
N SER A 68 -15.20 -14.70 -0.28
CA SER A 68 -13.86 -14.80 0.31
C SER A 68 -12.97 -13.61 -0.04
N PHE A 69 -12.28 -13.07 0.96
CA PHE A 69 -11.22 -12.07 0.76
C PHE A 69 -9.84 -12.67 0.49
N ARG A 70 -9.71 -13.99 0.63
CA ARG A 70 -8.46 -14.75 0.53
C ARG A 70 -8.35 -15.49 -0.79
N GLU A 71 -9.39 -16.22 -1.16
CA GLU A 71 -9.40 -17.03 -2.38
C GLU A 71 -9.35 -16.10 -3.59
N CYS A 72 -8.41 -16.36 -4.48
CA CYS A 72 -8.35 -15.65 -5.75
C CYS A 72 -9.31 -16.30 -6.75
N ASP A 73 -9.76 -15.50 -7.72
CA ASP A 73 -10.89 -15.79 -8.61
C ASP A 73 -12.24 -15.91 -7.87
N ALA A 74 -12.26 -15.52 -6.59
CA ALA A 74 -13.47 -15.37 -5.81
C ALA A 74 -13.95 -13.91 -5.81
N GLU A 75 -15.17 -13.74 -5.32
CA GLU A 75 -15.79 -12.44 -5.09
C GLU A 75 -16.16 -12.36 -3.61
N ALA A 76 -15.94 -11.20 -3.01
CA ALA A 76 -16.42 -10.88 -1.67
C ALA A 76 -17.52 -9.80 -1.77
N SER A 77 -18.67 -10.04 -1.14
CA SER A 77 -19.79 -9.10 -1.15
C SER A 77 -20.01 -8.47 0.22
N LEU A 78 -20.35 -7.18 0.24
CA LEU A 78 -20.78 -6.45 1.43
C LEU A 78 -22.20 -5.94 1.21
N GLY A 79 -23.18 -6.67 1.75
CA GLY A 79 -24.59 -6.44 1.44
C GLY A 79 -24.88 -6.70 -0.05
N ASP A 80 -25.91 -6.05 -0.58
CA ASP A 80 -26.41 -6.30 -1.95
C ASP A 80 -25.78 -5.39 -3.02
N ASP A 81 -25.05 -4.35 -2.60
CA ASP A 81 -24.64 -3.25 -3.50
C ASP A 81 -23.12 -3.19 -3.76
N PHE A 82 -22.33 -3.98 -3.04
CA PHE A 82 -20.88 -3.94 -3.15
C PHE A 82 -20.27 -5.32 -3.33
N TYR A 83 -19.49 -5.46 -4.40
CA TYR A 83 -18.76 -6.66 -4.76
C TYR A 83 -17.30 -6.30 -5.01
N LEU A 84 -16.40 -7.05 -4.39
CA LEU A 84 -14.95 -6.94 -4.53
C LEU A 84 -14.43 -8.22 -5.16
N GLN A 85 -13.92 -8.12 -6.38
CA GLN A 85 -13.27 -9.24 -7.05
C GLN A 85 -11.86 -9.43 -6.48
N VAL A 86 -11.45 -10.65 -6.17
CA VAL A 86 -10.08 -10.97 -5.74
C VAL A 86 -9.40 -11.73 -6.86
N GLN A 87 -8.25 -11.25 -7.35
CA GLN A 87 -7.56 -11.83 -8.51
C GLN A 87 -6.06 -12.05 -8.24
N ASN A 88 -5.50 -13.08 -8.89
CA ASN A 88 -4.05 -13.27 -8.93
C ASN A 88 -3.38 -12.18 -9.77
N TYR A 89 -2.20 -11.76 -9.36
CA TYR A 89 -1.43 -10.76 -10.09
C TYR A 89 -1.09 -11.22 -11.51
N SER A 90 -0.59 -12.44 -11.68
CA SER A 90 -0.09 -12.97 -12.95
C SER A 90 -1.13 -12.99 -14.07
N ILE A 91 -2.40 -13.21 -13.74
CA ILE A 91 -3.50 -13.29 -14.70
C ILE A 91 -4.21 -11.94 -14.94
N SER A 92 -4.00 -10.95 -14.07
CA SER A 92 -4.76 -9.69 -14.06
C SER A 92 -4.61 -8.89 -15.35
N GLN A 93 -3.49 -9.02 -16.07
CA GLN A 93 -3.28 -8.37 -17.37
C GLN A 93 -4.21 -8.92 -18.48
N TYR A 94 -4.76 -10.12 -18.30
CA TYR A 94 -5.60 -10.80 -19.30
C TYR A 94 -7.09 -10.72 -18.97
N VAL A 95 -7.45 -10.18 -17.80
CA VAL A 95 -8.83 -10.10 -17.32
C VAL A 95 -9.30 -8.65 -17.33
N SER A 96 -10.53 -8.43 -17.81
CA SER A 96 -11.13 -7.09 -17.77
C SER A 96 -11.53 -6.72 -16.35
N VAL A 97 -11.11 -5.54 -15.90
CA VAL A 97 -11.53 -4.96 -14.62
C VAL A 97 -12.91 -4.33 -14.82
N ILE A 98 -13.96 -5.04 -14.37
CA ILE A 98 -15.37 -4.63 -14.53
C ILE A 98 -15.85 -3.79 -13.33
N GLY A 99 -15.22 -3.94 -12.17
CA GLY A 99 -15.60 -3.27 -10.93
C GLY A 99 -14.43 -3.16 -9.95
N PRO A 100 -14.70 -2.89 -8.66
CA PRO A 100 -13.68 -2.92 -7.62
C PRO A 100 -12.95 -4.28 -7.61
N THR A 101 -11.64 -4.24 -7.80
CA THR A 101 -10.80 -5.44 -7.87
C THR A 101 -9.61 -5.30 -6.92
N LEU A 102 -9.37 -6.33 -6.14
CA LEU A 102 -8.20 -6.50 -5.30
C LEU A 102 -7.28 -7.55 -5.94
N VAL A 103 -6.11 -7.11 -6.40
CA VAL A 103 -5.08 -8.00 -6.93
C VAL A 103 -4.13 -8.41 -5.80
N ARG A 104 -3.85 -9.70 -5.71
CA ARG A 104 -2.97 -10.29 -4.71
C ARG A 104 -1.79 -11.02 -5.35
N VAL A 105 -0.67 -11.04 -4.63
CA VAL A 105 0.41 -12.00 -4.85
C VAL A 105 0.11 -13.21 -3.97
N ALA A 106 -0.40 -14.27 -4.59
CA ALA A 106 -0.85 -15.48 -3.88
C ALA A 106 0.22 -16.57 -3.84
N ASP A 107 1.20 -16.53 -4.76
CA ASP A 107 2.28 -17.50 -4.89
C ASP A 107 3.58 -16.88 -5.46
N GLU A 108 4.59 -17.73 -5.67
CA GLU A 108 5.88 -17.36 -6.25
C GLU A 108 5.77 -16.86 -7.70
N THR A 109 4.82 -17.39 -8.49
CA THR A 109 4.63 -17.00 -9.89
C THR A 109 4.10 -15.57 -9.97
N ASP A 110 3.10 -15.24 -9.16
CA ASP A 110 2.61 -13.86 -9.04
C ASP A 110 3.71 -12.89 -8.64
N PHE A 111 4.57 -13.31 -7.71
CA PHE A 111 5.68 -12.47 -7.23
C PHE A 111 6.73 -12.22 -8.32
N GLU A 112 7.09 -13.24 -9.10
CA GLU A 112 8.01 -13.11 -10.24
C GLU A 112 7.46 -12.16 -11.31
N VAL A 113 6.17 -12.28 -11.66
CA VAL A 113 5.54 -11.39 -12.65
C VAL A 113 5.49 -9.95 -12.12
N TRP A 114 5.14 -9.75 -10.85
CA TRP A 114 5.17 -8.42 -10.23
C TRP A 114 6.57 -7.79 -10.25
N LEU A 115 7.62 -8.57 -9.97
CA LEU A 115 9.00 -8.09 -10.06
C LEU A 115 9.38 -7.71 -11.49
N ALA A 116 9.00 -8.51 -12.48
CA ALA A 116 9.28 -8.25 -13.89
C ALA A 116 8.60 -6.96 -14.38
N ASP A 117 7.35 -6.71 -13.97
CA ASP A 117 6.65 -5.46 -14.25
C ASP A 117 7.32 -4.27 -13.57
N ALA A 118 7.74 -4.42 -12.32
CA ALA A 118 8.45 -3.38 -11.59
C ALA A 118 9.79 -3.03 -12.27
N ASP A 119 10.56 -4.04 -12.69
CA ASP A 119 11.83 -3.89 -13.39
C ASP A 119 11.62 -3.20 -14.74
N THR A 120 10.58 -3.61 -15.48
CA THR A 120 10.18 -2.97 -16.75
C THR A 120 9.82 -1.50 -16.55
N ALA A 121 9.04 -1.18 -15.51
CA ALA A 121 8.73 0.20 -15.16
C ALA A 121 9.99 0.98 -14.80
N ARG A 122 10.92 0.39 -14.05
CA ARG A 122 12.16 1.05 -13.67
C ARG A 122 13.03 1.38 -14.89
N GLU A 123 13.22 0.41 -15.76
CA GLU A 123 14.09 0.51 -16.93
C GLU A 123 13.50 1.38 -18.04
N LYS A 124 12.20 1.21 -18.33
CA LYS A 124 11.56 1.78 -19.53
C LYS A 124 10.50 2.83 -19.22
N GLY A 125 10.06 2.93 -17.96
CA GLY A 125 8.93 3.81 -17.59
C GLY A 125 7.58 3.23 -18.01
N GLU A 126 7.54 1.95 -18.38
CA GLU A 126 6.36 1.22 -18.82
C GLU A 126 5.76 0.50 -17.63
N PHE A 127 4.62 0.99 -17.14
CA PHE A 127 3.88 0.36 -16.05
C PHE A 127 2.82 -0.57 -16.61
N ALA A 128 2.58 -1.70 -15.93
CA ALA A 128 1.49 -2.59 -16.29
C ALA A 128 0.15 -1.83 -16.29
N GLU A 129 -0.55 -1.83 -17.41
CA GLU A 129 -1.66 -0.90 -17.65
C GLU A 129 -2.82 -1.09 -16.67
N PHE A 130 -3.08 -2.33 -16.27
CA PHE A 130 -4.13 -2.69 -15.33
C PHE A 130 -3.88 -2.08 -13.93
N LEU A 131 -2.63 -1.92 -13.52
CA LEU A 131 -2.27 -1.32 -12.24
C LEU A 131 -2.65 0.15 -12.14
N ALA A 132 -2.71 0.85 -13.26
CA ALA A 132 -3.15 2.24 -13.30
C ALA A 132 -4.69 2.37 -13.32
N ASN A 133 -5.46 1.28 -13.33
CA ASN A 133 -6.92 1.34 -13.25
C ASN A 133 -7.38 1.80 -11.85
N PRO A 134 -8.18 2.88 -11.72
CA PRO A 134 -8.65 3.38 -10.42
C PRO A 134 -9.54 2.40 -9.64
N ALA A 135 -10.16 1.43 -10.31
CA ALA A 135 -10.97 0.41 -9.65
C ALA A 135 -10.12 -0.72 -9.03
N LEU A 136 -8.81 -0.74 -9.28
CA LEU A 136 -7.91 -1.81 -8.88
C LEU A 136 -7.00 -1.40 -7.72
N LEU A 137 -6.93 -2.26 -6.71
CA LEU A 137 -5.99 -2.17 -5.60
C LEU A 137 -5.04 -3.35 -5.58
N VAL A 138 -3.78 -3.09 -5.22
CA VAL A 138 -2.80 -4.15 -4.95
C VAL A 138 -2.80 -4.40 -3.44
N ALA A 139 -3.04 -5.63 -3.04
CA ALA A 139 -3.08 -6.03 -1.64
C ALA A 139 -1.67 -6.10 -1.04
N ASP A 140 -1.63 -6.14 0.30
CA ASP A 140 -0.46 -6.64 1.04
C ASP A 140 0.86 -5.94 0.71
N LEU A 141 0.77 -4.64 0.40
CA LEU A 141 1.86 -3.75 0.00
C LEU A 141 3.10 -3.82 0.93
N PRO A 142 2.97 -3.97 2.27
CA PRO A 142 4.14 -4.10 3.14
C PRO A 142 5.05 -5.29 2.80
N GLY A 143 4.48 -6.40 2.31
CA GLY A 143 5.25 -7.54 1.83
C GLY A 143 6.01 -7.26 0.53
N LEU A 144 5.53 -6.29 -0.25
CA LEU A 144 6.04 -5.92 -1.58
C LEU A 144 7.00 -4.72 -1.57
N GLY A 145 7.34 -4.13 -0.42
CA GLY A 145 8.26 -2.98 -0.39
C GLY A 145 7.70 -1.70 0.23
N ALA A 146 6.39 -1.65 0.53
CA ALA A 146 5.81 -0.45 1.13
C ALA A 146 6.23 -0.26 2.60
N PRO A 147 6.18 0.98 3.12
CA PRO A 147 6.41 1.25 4.54
C PRO A 147 5.47 0.44 5.45
N LEU A 148 5.92 0.15 6.67
CA LEU A 148 5.15 -0.59 7.68
C LEU A 148 4.05 0.24 8.36
N ASP A 149 3.84 1.47 7.92
CA ASP A 149 2.88 2.42 8.48
C ASP A 149 1.43 1.91 8.24
N GLY A 150 0.91 1.14 9.19
CA GLY A 150 -0.42 0.50 9.06
C GLY A 150 -0.40 -1.02 8.90
N ALA A 151 0.78 -1.63 8.76
CA ALA A 151 0.92 -3.06 8.48
C ALA A 151 0.71 -3.98 9.71
N GLY A 152 0.88 -3.44 10.91
CA GLY A 152 0.91 -4.23 12.14
C GLY A 152 -0.46 -4.52 12.78
N PRO A 153 -0.50 -5.42 13.79
CA PRO A 153 -1.69 -5.87 14.53
C PRO A 153 -2.57 -4.75 15.11
N ARG A 154 -1.97 -3.60 15.41
CA ARG A 154 -2.73 -2.44 15.91
C ARG A 154 -3.68 -1.83 14.88
N ASN A 155 -3.49 -2.10 13.59
CA ASN A 155 -4.27 -1.53 12.49
C ASN A 155 -5.01 -2.60 11.69
N ARG A 156 -4.39 -3.76 11.43
CA ARG A 156 -4.99 -4.83 10.63
C ARG A 156 -4.75 -6.20 11.23
N LEU A 157 -5.79 -7.03 11.23
CA LEU A 157 -5.72 -8.44 11.59
C LEU A 157 -6.53 -9.28 10.61
N TYR A 158 -6.11 -10.51 10.42
CA TYR A 158 -6.86 -11.56 9.76
C TYR A 158 -6.88 -12.78 10.68
N VAL A 159 -8.06 -13.34 10.90
CA VAL A 159 -8.27 -14.48 11.78
C VAL A 159 -8.71 -15.65 10.94
N ARG A 160 -7.89 -16.69 10.90
CA ARG A 160 -8.19 -17.92 10.17
C ARG A 160 -9.31 -18.72 10.84
N ALA A 161 -9.89 -19.64 10.10
CA ALA A 161 -10.99 -20.48 10.59
C ALA A 161 -10.59 -21.31 11.83
N ASP A 162 -9.30 -21.64 11.98
CA ASP A 162 -8.74 -22.37 13.11
C ASP A 162 -8.33 -21.48 14.31
N GLY A 163 -8.58 -20.16 14.21
CA GLY A 163 -8.27 -19.18 15.26
C GLY A 163 -6.83 -18.66 15.23
N GLU A 164 -6.02 -19.02 14.23
CA GLU A 164 -4.72 -18.36 14.02
C GLU A 164 -4.89 -16.90 13.62
N VAL A 165 -4.06 -16.04 14.20
CA VAL A 165 -4.09 -14.60 13.96
C VAL A 165 -2.87 -14.17 13.14
N THR A 166 -3.13 -13.51 12.02
CA THR A 166 -2.13 -12.96 11.10
C THR A 166 -2.46 -11.49 10.80
N VAL A 167 -1.63 -10.82 10.00
CA VAL A 167 -1.96 -9.46 9.47
C VAL A 167 -2.63 -9.51 8.10
N SER A 168 -2.47 -10.60 7.36
CA SER A 168 -2.95 -10.80 5.99
C SER A 168 -3.35 -12.26 5.73
N PRO A 169 -4.18 -12.56 4.71
CA PRO A 169 -4.57 -13.93 4.39
C PRO A 169 -3.39 -14.88 4.16
N TYR A 170 -2.33 -14.38 3.50
CA TYR A 170 -1.10 -15.12 3.20
C TYR A 170 0.04 -14.83 4.19
N GLY A 171 -0.31 -14.31 5.37
CA GLY A 171 0.67 -13.94 6.38
C GLY A 171 1.11 -15.10 7.28
N SER A 172 2.24 -14.96 7.97
CA SER A 172 2.62 -15.90 9.02
C SER A 172 1.76 -15.70 10.28
N ALA A 173 1.54 -16.79 11.01
CA ALA A 173 0.87 -16.75 12.31
C ALA A 173 1.69 -15.91 13.30
N LEU A 174 1.04 -14.93 13.91
CA LEU A 174 1.60 -14.12 15.00
C LEU A 174 1.24 -14.69 16.38
N GLY A 175 0.16 -15.46 16.44
CA GLY A 175 -0.41 -16.04 17.65
C GLY A 175 -1.78 -16.62 17.35
N ARG A 176 -2.59 -16.77 18.39
CA ARG A 176 -3.98 -17.24 18.33
C ARG A 176 -4.93 -16.25 19.00
N LEU A 177 -6.22 -16.42 18.75
CA LEU A 177 -7.24 -15.75 19.56
C LEU A 177 -7.02 -16.08 21.04
N GLY A 178 -7.10 -15.05 21.88
CA GLY A 178 -6.79 -15.14 23.31
C GLY A 178 -5.39 -14.66 23.72
N ASP A 179 -4.42 -14.56 22.81
CA ASP A 179 -3.06 -14.09 23.13
C ASP A 179 -2.99 -12.58 23.44
N GLY A 180 -4.06 -11.85 23.16
CA GLY A 180 -4.18 -10.40 23.36
C GLY A 180 -3.40 -9.57 22.34
N LEU A 181 -3.86 -8.33 22.11
CA LEU A 181 -3.25 -7.45 21.10
C LEU A 181 -1.78 -7.12 21.36
N GLU A 182 -1.37 -6.99 22.62
CA GLU A 182 0.01 -6.69 22.99
C GLU A 182 0.96 -7.85 22.67
N GLY A 183 0.51 -9.10 22.90
CA GLY A 183 1.25 -10.29 22.52
C GLY A 183 1.47 -10.38 21.01
N LEU A 184 0.40 -10.14 20.24
CA LEU A 184 0.45 -10.12 18.78
C LEU A 184 1.37 -9.01 18.24
N ASP A 185 1.29 -7.81 18.79
CA ASP A 185 2.15 -6.67 18.41
C ASP A 185 3.63 -6.98 18.71
N THR A 186 3.91 -7.59 19.86
CA THR A 186 5.27 -8.03 20.22
C THR A 186 5.78 -9.11 19.27
N ALA A 187 4.96 -10.09 18.91
CA ALA A 187 5.33 -11.13 17.94
C ALA A 187 5.63 -10.53 16.56
N TRP A 188 4.80 -9.59 16.11
CA TRP A 188 5.00 -8.86 14.86
C TRP A 188 6.29 -8.03 14.86
N GLN A 189 6.59 -7.30 15.94
CA GLN A 189 7.84 -6.53 16.06
C GLN A 189 9.07 -7.44 16.01
N ARG A 190 9.04 -8.57 16.73
CA ARG A 190 10.14 -9.55 16.69
C ARG A 190 10.36 -10.09 15.28
N ALA A 191 9.29 -10.46 14.58
CA ALA A 191 9.40 -11.01 13.23
C ALA A 191 9.94 -10.00 12.21
N ASN A 192 9.67 -8.70 12.39
CA ASN A 192 10.15 -7.64 11.50
C ASN A 192 11.49 -7.02 11.95
N THR A 193 12.13 -7.53 13.00
CA THR A 193 13.43 -7.03 13.45
C THR A 193 14.51 -7.43 12.45
N GLY A 194 15.08 -6.45 11.73
CA GLY A 194 16.12 -6.68 10.72
C GLY A 194 15.62 -7.27 9.39
N ALA A 195 14.31 -7.42 9.21
CA ALA A 195 13.68 -7.83 7.96
C ALA A 195 13.02 -6.62 7.29
N HIS A 196 13.21 -6.46 5.98
CA HIS A 196 12.74 -5.29 5.24
C HIS A 196 11.76 -5.66 4.12
N PRO A 197 10.70 -4.88 3.89
CA PRO A 197 9.96 -4.09 4.87
C PRO A 197 9.13 -4.96 5.81
N CYS A 198 8.54 -6.07 5.35
CA CYS A 198 7.68 -6.91 6.19
C CYS A 198 7.90 -8.42 6.01
N ALA A 199 8.41 -9.11 7.04
CA ALA A 199 8.67 -10.56 7.02
C ALA A 199 7.41 -11.43 7.05
N VAL A 200 6.30 -10.86 7.52
CA VAL A 200 5.11 -11.64 7.90
C VAL A 200 3.96 -11.56 6.92
N THR A 201 3.93 -10.56 6.04
CA THR A 201 2.71 -10.25 5.25
C THR A 201 2.47 -11.22 4.09
N LEU A 202 3.52 -11.79 3.50
CA LEU A 202 3.43 -12.72 2.36
C LEU A 202 4.06 -14.09 2.66
N ALA A 203 4.28 -14.39 3.94
CA ALA A 203 5.13 -15.50 4.37
C ALA A 203 4.66 -16.88 3.89
N THR A 204 3.36 -17.07 3.58
CA THR A 204 2.85 -18.32 3.03
C THR A 204 2.71 -18.31 1.51
N ALA A 205 2.79 -17.14 0.87
CA ALA A 205 2.73 -16.99 -0.58
C ALA A 205 4.12 -17.08 -1.21
N VAL A 206 5.13 -16.47 -0.57
CA VAL A 206 6.48 -16.34 -1.12
C VAL A 206 7.50 -16.77 -0.06
N PRO A 207 8.46 -17.66 -0.38
CA PRO A 207 9.55 -17.99 0.51
C PRO A 207 10.33 -16.73 0.93
N GLU A 208 10.55 -16.57 2.23
CA GLU A 208 11.15 -15.34 2.77
C GLU A 208 12.55 -15.06 2.20
N ALA A 209 13.36 -16.08 1.97
CA ALA A 209 14.69 -15.92 1.37
C ALA A 209 14.62 -15.33 -0.04
N LEU A 210 13.66 -15.77 -0.86
CA LEU A 210 13.43 -15.24 -2.20
C LEU A 210 12.96 -13.78 -2.12
N ARG A 211 11.96 -13.52 -1.26
CA ARG A 211 11.40 -12.18 -1.05
C ARG A 211 12.48 -11.18 -0.60
N VAL A 212 13.26 -11.52 0.42
CA VAL A 212 14.33 -10.65 0.94
C VAL A 212 15.38 -10.35 -0.12
N ALA A 213 15.85 -11.36 -0.85
CA ALA A 213 16.83 -11.15 -1.92
C ALA A 213 16.29 -10.22 -3.03
N ALA A 214 15.02 -10.38 -3.41
CA ALA A 214 14.36 -9.53 -4.39
C ALA A 214 14.25 -8.06 -3.92
N LEU A 215 13.85 -7.84 -2.66
CA LEU A 215 13.72 -6.49 -2.11
C LEU A 215 15.07 -5.80 -1.87
N GLN A 216 16.10 -6.54 -1.45
CA GLN A 216 17.46 -6.01 -1.28
C GLN A 216 18.09 -5.58 -2.61
N SER A 217 17.86 -6.34 -3.68
CA SER A 217 18.36 -5.99 -5.02
C SER A 217 17.58 -4.83 -5.66
N ARG A 218 16.39 -4.50 -5.15
CA ARG A 218 15.50 -3.47 -5.70
C ARG A 218 15.02 -2.50 -4.61
N PRO A 219 15.92 -1.65 -4.07
CA PRO A 219 15.57 -0.70 -3.00
C PRO A 219 14.52 0.35 -3.43
N TRP A 220 14.24 0.46 -4.73
CA TRP A 220 13.25 1.36 -5.32
C TRP A 220 11.82 0.80 -5.38
N LEU A 221 11.56 -0.44 -4.92
CA LEU A 221 10.21 -1.04 -4.97
C LEU A 221 9.16 -0.26 -4.16
N GLY A 222 9.55 0.35 -3.04
CA GLY A 222 8.65 1.27 -2.32
C GLY A 222 8.23 2.47 -3.17
N ALA A 223 9.14 3.00 -4.00
CA ALA A 223 8.83 4.07 -4.95
C ALA A 223 7.96 3.56 -6.11
N TYR A 224 8.14 2.31 -6.55
CA TYR A 224 7.29 1.69 -7.58
C TYR A 224 5.84 1.58 -7.11
N LEU A 225 5.61 1.10 -5.89
CA LEU A 225 4.26 1.03 -5.31
C LEU A 225 3.62 2.43 -5.18
N LEU A 226 4.43 3.44 -4.79
CA LEU A 226 3.96 4.82 -4.73
C LEU A 226 3.64 5.39 -6.13
N ALA A 227 4.40 4.99 -7.14
CA ALA A 227 4.18 5.39 -8.54
C ALA A 227 2.88 4.79 -9.09
N VAL A 228 2.62 3.50 -8.83
CA VAL A 228 1.35 2.85 -9.17
C VAL A 228 0.16 3.59 -8.55
N ASP A 229 0.28 3.94 -7.27
CA ASP A 229 -0.76 4.70 -6.58
C ASP A 229 -0.99 6.08 -7.20
N ALA A 230 0.09 6.81 -7.47
CA ALA A 230 0.03 8.10 -8.14
C ALA A 230 -0.59 8.02 -9.54
N LEU A 231 -0.24 7.01 -10.33
CA LEU A 231 -0.77 6.82 -11.69
C LEU A 231 -2.28 6.54 -11.69
N ARG A 232 -2.78 5.76 -10.73
CA ARG A 232 -4.23 5.58 -10.53
C ARG A 232 -4.93 6.90 -10.21
N GLU A 233 -4.35 7.70 -9.32
CA GLU A 233 -4.91 9.02 -8.97
C GLU A 233 -4.86 10.00 -10.15
N MET A 234 -3.82 9.95 -10.98
CA MET A 234 -3.77 10.76 -12.19
C MET A 234 -4.83 10.32 -13.21
N ARG A 235 -5.03 9.01 -13.37
CA ARG A 235 -6.06 8.46 -14.27
C ARG A 235 -7.47 8.76 -13.76
N SER A 236 -7.72 8.70 -12.45
CA SER A 236 -9.01 9.07 -11.85
C SER A 236 -9.40 10.52 -12.12
N ARG A 237 -8.39 11.41 -12.26
CA ARG A 237 -8.53 12.83 -12.62
C ARG A 237 -8.55 13.09 -14.13
N GLY A 238 -8.45 12.05 -14.96
CA GLY A 238 -8.44 12.18 -16.42
C GLY A 238 -7.16 12.80 -16.97
N ILE A 239 -6.01 12.66 -16.29
CA ILE A 239 -4.71 13.14 -16.75
C ILE A 239 -3.94 11.97 -17.38
N PRO A 240 -3.85 11.88 -18.73
CA PRO A 240 -3.20 10.77 -19.41
C PRO A 240 -1.69 10.99 -19.58
N ARG A 241 -0.99 9.95 -20.05
CA ARG A 241 0.43 10.01 -20.50
C ARG A 241 1.39 10.60 -19.46
N VAL A 242 1.16 10.25 -18.20
CA VAL A 242 1.99 10.68 -17.09
C VAL A 242 3.27 9.86 -17.05
N ARG A 243 4.40 10.53 -16.90
CA ARG A 243 5.71 9.94 -16.63
C ARG A 243 6.05 10.13 -15.15
N VAL A 244 6.82 9.20 -14.59
CA VAL A 244 7.17 9.18 -13.16
C VAL A 244 8.69 9.28 -13.01
N SER A 245 9.15 10.14 -12.09
CA SER A 245 10.58 10.38 -11.93
C SER A 245 11.25 9.15 -11.35
N GLY A 246 12.36 8.74 -11.97
CA GLY A 246 13.07 7.53 -11.58
C GLY A 246 12.56 6.27 -12.29
N PHE A 247 11.57 6.36 -13.18
CA PHE A 247 11.03 5.21 -13.94
C PHE A 247 11.09 5.52 -15.44
N GLY A 248 12.02 4.90 -16.16
CA GLY A 248 12.30 5.18 -17.58
C GLY A 248 12.93 6.54 -17.88
N GLY A 249 12.97 7.46 -16.91
CA GLY A 249 13.55 8.77 -17.06
C GLY A 249 13.37 9.65 -15.83
N ARG A 250 13.82 10.90 -15.97
CA ARG A 250 13.66 11.95 -14.97
C ARG A 250 13.15 13.22 -15.64
N LEU A 251 12.48 14.06 -14.88
CA LEU A 251 12.08 15.38 -15.34
C LEU A 251 13.32 16.22 -15.70
N ARG A 252 14.41 16.05 -14.94
CA ARG A 252 15.72 16.65 -15.18
C ARG A 252 16.81 15.59 -15.47
N PRO A 253 16.99 15.17 -16.74
CA PRO A 253 17.91 14.07 -17.09
C PRO A 253 19.40 14.43 -16.95
N GLU A 254 19.76 15.70 -17.04
CA GLU A 254 21.14 16.19 -17.18
C GLU A 254 22.05 15.92 -15.97
N ASN A 255 21.47 15.65 -14.80
CA ASN A 255 22.21 15.65 -13.54
C ASN A 255 22.58 14.25 -13.01
N GLY A 256 22.21 13.17 -13.71
CA GLY A 256 22.52 11.80 -13.28
C GLY A 256 22.08 11.50 -11.84
N LEU A 257 20.99 12.12 -11.38
CA LEU A 257 20.57 12.09 -9.98
C LEU A 257 20.19 10.65 -9.56
N ALA A 258 20.76 10.20 -8.46
CA ALA A 258 20.31 9.00 -7.76
C ALA A 258 19.36 9.40 -6.63
N GLU A 259 18.35 8.57 -6.37
CA GLU A 259 17.55 8.71 -5.16
C GLU A 259 18.39 8.34 -3.93
N PRO A 260 18.15 8.96 -2.76
CA PRO A 260 18.80 8.57 -1.52
C PRO A 260 18.50 7.11 -1.20
N VAL A 261 19.54 6.31 -0.99
CA VAL A 261 19.38 4.90 -0.60
C VAL A 261 18.88 4.83 0.84
N GLY A 262 17.79 4.09 1.06
CA GLY A 262 17.33 3.72 2.41
C GLY A 262 16.26 4.62 3.02
N ALA A 263 15.85 5.71 2.37
CA ALA A 263 14.67 6.47 2.79
C ALA A 263 13.39 5.86 2.18
N PRO A 264 12.31 5.65 2.96
CA PRO A 264 11.04 5.19 2.39
C PRO A 264 10.52 6.25 1.41
N ALA A 265 10.17 5.83 0.20
CA ALA A 265 9.56 6.72 -0.79
C ALA A 265 8.20 7.20 -0.28
N ARG A 266 8.13 8.50 0.06
CA ARG A 266 6.88 9.17 0.48
C ARG A 266 6.37 10.16 -0.54
N HIS A 267 7.23 10.57 -1.46
CA HIS A 267 6.96 11.63 -2.42
C HIS A 267 7.51 11.24 -3.80
N LEU A 268 6.79 11.59 -4.85
CA LEU A 268 7.22 11.40 -6.24
C LEU A 268 6.90 12.63 -7.07
N VAL A 269 7.80 12.92 -8.01
CA VAL A 269 7.53 13.88 -9.08
C VAL A 269 6.98 13.11 -10.28
N LEU A 270 5.87 13.61 -10.81
CA LEU A 270 5.27 13.15 -12.06
C LEU A 270 5.24 14.30 -13.06
N TRP A 271 5.22 13.99 -14.34
CA TRP A 271 5.05 15.03 -15.36
C TRP A 271 4.37 14.52 -16.62
N THR A 272 3.79 15.46 -17.33
CA THR A 272 3.32 15.31 -18.71
C THR A 272 4.22 16.17 -19.60
N ASP A 273 3.85 16.41 -20.86
CA ASP A 273 4.58 17.37 -21.68
C ASP A 273 4.34 18.82 -21.21
N ASP A 274 3.19 19.09 -20.58
CA ASP A 274 2.72 20.45 -20.26
C ASP A 274 2.91 20.86 -18.79
N ALA A 275 2.89 19.90 -17.86
CA ALA A 275 2.85 20.17 -16.43
C ALA A 275 3.63 19.15 -15.60
N ALA A 276 4.07 19.58 -14.42
CA ALA A 276 4.69 18.74 -13.40
C ALA A 276 3.76 18.62 -12.17
N TYR A 277 3.93 17.56 -11.41
CA TYR A 277 3.14 17.27 -10.24
C TYR A 277 4.02 16.69 -9.13
N LEU A 278 3.70 17.01 -7.88
CA LEU A 278 4.19 16.26 -6.72
C LEU A 278 3.05 15.41 -6.17
N TYR A 279 3.30 14.11 -6.03
CA TYR A 279 2.41 13.19 -5.33
C TYR A 279 2.98 12.84 -3.95
N THR A 280 2.11 12.73 -2.94
CA THR A 280 2.50 12.34 -1.59
C THR A 280 1.67 11.16 -1.09
N SER A 281 2.32 10.15 -0.52
CA SER A 281 1.64 8.99 0.08
C SER A 281 0.76 9.37 1.26
N GLU A 282 1.13 10.42 1.99
CA GLU A 282 0.33 10.96 3.08
C GLU A 282 -0.93 11.64 2.55
N GLY A 283 -2.07 10.98 2.75
CA GLY A 283 -3.38 11.46 2.33
C GLY A 283 -3.60 11.46 0.81
N SER A 284 -2.76 10.76 0.03
CA SER A 284 -2.85 10.67 -1.43
C SER A 284 -2.99 12.03 -2.10
N ARG A 285 -2.17 13.01 -1.68
CA ARG A 285 -2.29 14.40 -2.14
C ARG A 285 -1.48 14.62 -3.42
N LEU A 286 -2.06 15.41 -4.32
CA LEU A 286 -1.45 15.81 -5.58
C LEU A 286 -1.35 17.33 -5.66
N PHE A 287 -0.15 17.83 -5.94
CA PHE A 287 0.14 19.25 -6.12
C PHE A 287 0.52 19.50 -7.57
N ALA A 288 -0.22 20.36 -8.27
CA ALA A 288 0.15 20.82 -9.60
C ALA A 288 1.26 21.87 -9.50
N LEU A 289 2.29 21.72 -10.33
CA LEU A 289 3.47 22.57 -10.37
C LEU A 289 3.71 23.04 -11.80
N ASN A 290 4.28 24.24 -11.93
CA ASN A 290 4.96 24.56 -13.18
C ASN A 290 6.24 23.70 -13.31
N ARG A 291 6.75 23.58 -14.54
CA ARG A 291 7.89 22.71 -14.83
C ARG A 291 9.13 23.04 -14.01
N ALA A 292 9.48 24.32 -13.86
CA ALA A 292 10.64 24.75 -13.08
C ALA A 292 10.54 24.37 -11.59
N ALA A 293 9.35 24.51 -10.97
CA ALA A 293 9.13 24.08 -9.60
C ALA A 293 9.18 22.55 -9.46
N GLY A 294 8.69 21.82 -10.46
CA GLY A 294 8.81 20.36 -10.52
C GLY A 294 10.26 19.89 -10.58
N GLU A 295 11.10 20.52 -11.40
CA GLU A 295 12.53 20.21 -11.50
C GLU A 295 13.29 20.46 -10.18
N LEU A 296 12.93 21.54 -9.47
CA LEU A 296 13.51 21.84 -8.16
C LEU A 296 13.02 20.85 -7.08
N ALA A 297 11.75 20.46 -7.11
CA ALA A 297 11.20 19.45 -6.21
C ALA A 297 11.88 18.08 -6.43
N GLU A 298 12.05 17.65 -7.68
CA GLU A 298 12.78 16.42 -8.03
C GLU A 298 14.21 16.45 -7.50
N LEU A 299 14.89 17.60 -7.64
CA LEU A 299 16.24 17.78 -7.15
C LEU A 299 16.33 17.68 -5.62
N LEU A 300 15.40 18.30 -4.89
CA LEU A 300 15.32 18.19 -3.42
C LEU A 300 15.13 16.74 -3.00
N LEU A 301 14.19 16.01 -3.62
CA LEU A 301 13.94 14.60 -3.32
C LEU A 301 15.15 13.71 -3.61
N CYS A 302 15.87 13.97 -4.71
CA CYS A 302 17.06 13.18 -5.05
C CYS A 302 18.26 13.50 -4.14
N GLN A 303 18.38 14.73 -3.66
CA GLN A 303 19.56 15.18 -2.89
C GLN A 303 19.33 15.17 -1.37
N GLY A 304 18.07 15.05 -0.92
CA GLY A 304 17.67 14.96 0.48
C GLY A 304 17.89 16.23 1.32
N SER A 305 18.38 17.32 0.71
CA SER A 305 18.60 18.60 1.39
C SER A 305 18.78 19.75 0.40
N VAL A 306 18.52 20.97 0.86
CA VAL A 306 18.78 22.20 0.09
C VAL A 306 20.28 22.36 -0.14
N GLU A 307 21.11 22.06 0.87
CA GLU A 307 22.56 22.20 0.83
C GLU A 307 23.19 21.31 -0.24
N ALA A 308 22.74 20.06 -0.35
CA ALA A 308 23.20 19.16 -1.40
C ALA A 308 22.66 19.58 -2.78
N ALA A 309 21.38 19.95 -2.85
CA ALA A 309 20.73 20.40 -4.09
C ALA A 309 21.32 21.71 -4.66
N ALA A 310 21.86 22.59 -3.80
CA ALA A 310 22.47 23.87 -4.19
C ALA A 310 23.63 23.74 -5.19
N ARG A 311 24.21 22.54 -5.34
CA ARG A 311 25.22 22.24 -6.37
C ARG A 311 24.67 22.32 -7.80
N TYR A 312 23.35 22.18 -7.96
CA TYR A 312 22.69 22.03 -9.26
C TYR A 312 21.63 23.09 -9.54
N ALA A 313 21.27 23.91 -8.56
CA ALA A 313 20.29 24.98 -8.69
C ALA A 313 20.56 26.09 -7.66
N ARG A 314 19.96 27.27 -7.87
CA ARG A 314 20.12 28.40 -6.95
C ARG A 314 19.49 28.11 -5.58
N PRO A 315 20.21 28.28 -4.45
CA PRO A 315 19.69 28.02 -3.11
C PRO A 315 18.37 28.74 -2.80
N GLU A 316 18.19 29.97 -3.27
CA GLU A 316 16.98 30.76 -3.01
C GLU A 316 15.73 30.14 -3.65
N ALA A 317 15.88 29.56 -4.84
CA ALA A 317 14.80 28.88 -5.54
C ALA A 317 14.43 27.56 -4.84
N LEU A 318 15.44 26.81 -4.38
CA LEU A 318 15.24 25.57 -3.61
C LEU A 318 14.50 25.83 -2.29
N LEU A 319 14.94 26.85 -1.53
CA LEU A 319 14.27 27.27 -0.29
C LEU A 319 12.83 27.71 -0.52
N THR A 320 12.54 28.35 -1.67
CA THR A 320 11.18 28.76 -2.00
C THR A 320 10.27 27.56 -2.19
N VAL A 321 10.73 26.52 -2.90
CA VAL A 321 9.98 25.28 -3.12
C VAL A 321 9.82 24.49 -1.82
N GLN A 322 10.90 24.33 -1.04
CA GLN A 322 10.84 23.64 0.25
C GLN A 322 9.81 24.29 1.19
N ARG A 323 9.87 25.62 1.37
CA ARG A 323 8.94 26.36 2.24
C ARG A 323 7.49 26.27 1.77
N PHE A 324 7.25 26.19 0.45
CA PHE A 324 5.90 25.99 -0.08
C PHE A 324 5.32 24.66 0.41
N PHE A 325 6.10 23.58 0.33
CA PHE A 325 5.66 22.25 0.76
C PHE A 325 5.57 22.13 2.28
N GLU A 326 6.50 22.70 3.04
CA GLU A 326 6.44 22.73 4.51
C GLU A 326 5.13 23.38 5.00
N ARG A 327 4.74 24.52 4.41
CA ARG A 327 3.46 25.18 4.72
C ARG A 327 2.24 24.33 4.34
N ALA A 328 2.39 23.49 3.33
CA ALA A 328 1.37 22.54 2.92
C ALA A 328 1.38 21.25 3.76
N GLY A 329 2.28 21.12 4.74
CA GLY A 329 2.43 19.93 5.59
C GLY A 329 3.19 18.78 4.92
N VAL A 330 4.05 19.08 3.94
CA VAL A 330 4.86 18.10 3.20
C VAL A 330 6.34 18.40 3.45
N ALA A 331 7.08 17.43 3.98
CA ALA A 331 8.52 17.54 4.19
C ALA A 331 9.25 16.84 3.02
N LEU A 332 9.95 17.63 2.20
CA LEU A 332 10.78 17.14 1.09
C LEU A 332 12.19 16.77 1.53
#